data_AF-A0A959G4E8-F1
#
_entry.id   AF-A0A959G4E8-F1
#
_cell.length_a   1.000
_cell.length_b   1.000
_cell.length_c   1.000
_cell.angle_alpha   90.00
_cell.angle_beta   90.00
_cell.angle_gamma   90.00
#
_symmetry.space_group_name_H-M   'P 1'
#
loop_
_entity.id
_entity.type
_entity.pdbx_description
1 polymer ?
#
loop_
_entity_poly.entity_id
_entity_poly.type
_entity_poly.pdbx_seq_one_letter_code
_entity_poly.pdbx_strand_id
1 'polypeptide(L)'
;MVDLKRTFVFWFLCLVGCTAFYGQSVGIGTTKSDSSALLDLWSTSKGLLLPRMTNTQRNAIFQAANGLLIYNTTTHQINQRQNGVWKTLLNSDYWVGGGSGQMFNIGDNVGINVAGPVEKLEVGGNIRSTSGLIVDHPSAILQFKSTGINTGFVQLSGDNLRLGTNSGNTDGKIIFRFNGVDRWSIDSNGNLATFINYPPLKDEGNILINKKISRPGAPDENFLPIAHGTISADASSAIWVSPLPGTTITHVATGHYKINFGFARISPRSSIIVTAQSISPKICTAKYIKPSEFDVFIFDLDGVRVDGDFAFIVNDPNNLF
;
A
#
# COMPACT_ATOMS: atom_id res chain seq x y z
N MET A 1 -2.48 -106.99 -24.38
CA MET A 1 -2.60 -106.21 -23.11
C MET A 1 -1.37 -105.35 -22.80
N VAL A 2 -0.22 -105.58 -23.44
CA VAL A 2 1.04 -104.82 -23.20
C VAL A 2 1.06 -103.47 -23.94
N ASP A 3 0.46 -103.37 -25.13
CA ASP A 3 0.50 -102.13 -25.93
C ASP A 3 -0.38 -101.01 -25.38
N LEU A 4 -1.55 -101.33 -24.82
CA LEU A 4 -2.45 -100.32 -24.23
C LEU A 4 -1.81 -99.63 -23.01
N LYS A 5 -1.00 -100.36 -22.22
CA LYS A 5 -0.26 -99.81 -21.08
C LYS A 5 0.86 -98.87 -21.52
N ARG A 6 1.58 -99.20 -22.59
CA ARG A 6 2.67 -98.36 -23.12
C ARG A 6 2.14 -97.07 -23.75
N THR A 7 1.04 -97.15 -24.49
CA THR A 7 0.38 -95.97 -25.07
C THR A 7 -0.22 -95.08 -23.97
N PHE A 8 -0.84 -95.66 -22.94
CA PHE A 8 -1.35 -94.89 -21.79
C PHE A 8 -0.23 -94.19 -21.01
N VAL A 9 0.90 -94.86 -20.77
CA VAL A 9 2.07 -94.25 -20.11
C VAL A 9 2.67 -93.14 -20.96
N PHE A 10 2.73 -93.28 -22.29
CA PHE A 10 3.21 -92.23 -23.19
C PHE A 10 2.33 -90.98 -23.15
N TRP A 11 1.01 -91.14 -23.23
CA TRP A 11 0.07 -90.01 -23.13
C TRP A 11 0.06 -89.38 -21.74
N PHE A 12 0.18 -90.18 -20.68
CA PHE A 12 0.32 -89.68 -19.30
C PHE A 12 1.61 -88.88 -19.12
N LEU A 13 2.73 -89.33 -19.70
CA LEU A 13 4.00 -88.59 -19.67
C LEU A 13 3.92 -87.28 -20.46
N CYS A 14 3.25 -87.27 -21.63
CA CYS A 14 2.99 -86.05 -22.40
C CYS A 14 2.06 -85.08 -21.67
N LEU A 15 1.05 -85.57 -20.94
CA LEU A 15 0.13 -84.73 -20.17
C LEU A 15 0.82 -84.07 -18.96
N VAL A 16 1.69 -84.81 -18.27
CA VAL A 16 2.46 -84.31 -17.11
C VAL A 16 3.65 -83.44 -17.55
N GLY A 17 4.21 -83.69 -18.74
CA GLY A 17 5.29 -82.87 -19.32
C GLY A 17 4.83 -81.55 -19.96
N CYS A 18 3.52 -81.36 -20.17
CA CYS A 18 2.93 -80.18 -20.82
C CYS A 18 2.34 -79.17 -19.82
N THR A 19 2.89 -79.07 -18.60
CA THR A 19 2.65 -77.89 -17.77
C THR A 19 3.72 -76.86 -18.11
N ALA A 20 3.35 -75.81 -18.84
CA ALA A 20 4.22 -74.67 -19.05
C ALA A 20 4.59 -74.05 -17.70
N PHE A 21 5.83 -74.25 -17.26
CA PHE A 21 6.41 -73.49 -16.16
C PHE A 21 6.63 -72.06 -16.67
N TYR A 22 5.60 -71.22 -16.62
CA TYR A 22 5.79 -69.79 -16.76
C TYR A 22 6.64 -69.34 -15.57
N GLY A 23 7.83 -68.80 -15.83
CA GLY A 23 8.62 -68.16 -14.79
C GLY A 23 7.75 -67.12 -14.10
N GLN A 24 7.40 -67.39 -12.84
CA GLN A 24 6.66 -66.47 -12.00
C GLN A 24 7.62 -65.36 -11.55
N SER A 25 7.08 -64.22 -11.16
CA SER A 25 7.84 -63.07 -10.65
C SER A 25 9.02 -63.48 -9.77
N VAL A 26 10.14 -62.79 -9.90
CA VAL A 26 11.35 -63.07 -9.12
C VAL A 26 11.12 -62.56 -7.70
N GLY A 27 10.81 -63.46 -6.77
CA GLY A 27 10.79 -63.18 -5.34
C GLY A 27 12.14 -63.51 -4.69
N ILE A 28 12.76 -62.55 -4.00
CA ILE A 28 13.95 -62.81 -3.18
C ILE A 28 13.62 -62.47 -1.73
N GLY A 29 13.72 -63.46 -0.85
CA GLY A 29 13.40 -63.31 0.57
C GLY A 29 11.91 -63.35 0.90
N THR A 30 11.04 -63.61 -0.08
CA THR A 30 9.59 -63.83 0.10
C THR A 30 9.16 -65.13 -0.59
N THR A 31 8.15 -65.79 -0.03
CA THR A 31 7.49 -66.96 -0.64
C THR A 31 6.18 -66.59 -1.35
N LYS A 32 5.73 -65.35 -1.19
CA LYS A 32 4.54 -64.79 -1.84
C LYS A 32 4.89 -63.40 -2.35
N SER A 33 5.46 -63.35 -3.55
CA SER A 33 5.71 -62.09 -4.25
C SER A 33 4.40 -61.34 -4.47
N ASP A 34 4.44 -60.01 -4.43
CA ASP A 34 3.29 -59.19 -4.81
C ASP A 34 2.86 -59.50 -6.26
N SER A 35 1.54 -59.67 -6.47
CA SER A 35 0.99 -60.02 -7.79
C SER A 35 1.22 -58.98 -8.87
N SER A 36 1.54 -57.74 -8.49
CA SER A 36 1.84 -56.63 -9.41
C SER A 36 3.33 -56.51 -9.77
N ALA A 37 4.22 -57.23 -9.08
CA ALA A 37 5.66 -57.08 -9.22
C ALA A 37 6.27 -58.19 -10.08
N LEU A 38 7.13 -57.82 -11.04
CA LEU A 38 8.00 -58.78 -11.74
C LEU A 38 9.24 -59.16 -10.90
N LEU A 39 9.67 -58.27 -9.99
CA LEU A 39 10.74 -58.48 -9.03
C LEU A 39 10.28 -57.95 -7.66
N ASP A 40 10.25 -58.81 -6.66
CA ASP A 40 9.90 -58.47 -5.27
C ASP A 40 11.03 -58.88 -4.32
N LEU A 41 11.50 -57.95 -3.50
CA LEU A 41 12.64 -58.12 -2.60
C LEU A 41 12.17 -57.87 -1.17
N TRP A 42 12.10 -58.92 -0.35
CA TRP A 42 11.76 -58.80 1.06
C TRP A 42 12.96 -59.09 1.95
N SER A 43 13.29 -58.14 2.82
CA SER A 43 14.27 -58.33 3.87
C SER A 43 14.06 -57.28 4.96
N THR A 44 14.26 -57.66 6.22
CA THR A 44 14.28 -56.72 7.36
C THR A 44 15.67 -56.15 7.64
N SER A 45 16.73 -56.67 6.97
CA SER A 45 18.12 -56.36 7.29
C SER A 45 19.03 -56.11 6.08
N LYS A 46 18.52 -56.24 4.83
CA LYS A 46 19.27 -56.02 3.59
C LYS A 46 18.50 -55.07 2.67
N GLY A 47 19.22 -54.33 1.83
CA GLY A 47 18.66 -53.46 0.81
C GLY A 47 19.06 -53.86 -0.61
N LEU A 48 18.47 -53.19 -1.61
CA LEU A 48 18.87 -53.32 -3.00
C LEU A 48 20.07 -52.42 -3.30
N LEU A 49 21.21 -53.02 -3.63
CA LEU A 49 22.36 -52.28 -4.15
C LEU A 49 22.24 -52.15 -5.67
N LEU A 50 21.99 -50.93 -6.15
CA LEU A 50 21.93 -50.63 -7.58
C LEU A 50 23.30 -50.82 -8.25
N PRO A 51 23.36 -51.07 -9.58
CA PRO A 51 24.61 -51.05 -10.33
C PRO A 51 25.40 -49.77 -10.06
N ARG A 52 26.67 -49.93 -9.64
CA ARG A 52 27.56 -48.83 -9.27
C ARG A 52 28.53 -48.52 -10.39
N MET A 53 28.60 -47.27 -10.81
CA MET A 53 29.45 -46.86 -11.93
C MET A 53 29.83 -45.38 -11.87
N THR A 54 30.87 -44.96 -12.59
CA THR A 54 31.26 -43.54 -12.72
C THR A 54 30.39 -42.80 -13.75
N ASN A 55 30.51 -41.47 -13.82
CA ASN A 55 29.90 -40.67 -14.88
C ASN A 55 30.24 -41.19 -16.28
N THR A 56 31.51 -41.51 -16.52
CA THR A 56 32.00 -42.00 -17.82
C THR A 56 31.36 -43.34 -18.18
N GLN A 57 31.32 -44.29 -17.24
CA GLN A 57 30.72 -45.60 -17.45
C GLN A 57 29.20 -45.51 -17.67
N ARG A 58 28.51 -44.68 -16.88
CA ARG A 58 27.07 -44.42 -17.04
C ARG A 58 26.73 -43.84 -18.41
N ASN A 59 27.54 -42.88 -18.88
CA ASN A 59 27.34 -42.25 -20.18
C ASN A 59 27.69 -43.19 -21.34
N ALA A 60 28.51 -44.21 -21.11
CA ALA A 60 28.85 -45.24 -22.09
C ALA A 60 27.79 -46.35 -22.23
N ILE A 61 26.73 -46.35 -21.42
CA ILE A 61 25.64 -47.33 -21.57
C ILE A 61 24.94 -47.09 -22.92
N PHE A 62 25.19 -47.98 -23.87
CA PHE A 62 24.57 -47.95 -25.18
C PHE A 62 23.06 -48.16 -25.07
N GLN A 63 22.28 -47.29 -25.73
CA GLN A 63 20.82 -47.32 -25.75
C GLN A 63 20.17 -47.47 -24.35
N ALA A 64 20.67 -46.71 -23.36
CA ALA A 64 20.12 -46.72 -22.00
C ALA A 64 18.61 -46.46 -21.99
N ALA A 65 17.83 -47.47 -21.58
CA ALA A 65 16.37 -47.43 -21.50
C ALA A 65 15.87 -46.45 -20.42
N ASN A 66 14.75 -45.78 -20.68
CA ASN A 66 14.08 -44.98 -19.66
C ASN A 66 13.60 -45.88 -18.51
N GLY A 67 13.75 -45.41 -17.26
CA GLY A 67 13.44 -46.16 -16.04
C GLY A 67 14.65 -46.84 -15.39
N LEU A 68 15.80 -46.92 -16.07
CA LEU A 68 17.02 -47.50 -15.47
C LEU A 68 17.47 -46.71 -14.23
N LEU A 69 17.81 -47.44 -13.16
CA LEU A 69 18.33 -46.90 -11.90
C LEU A 69 19.77 -47.39 -11.68
N ILE A 70 20.68 -46.46 -11.38
CA ILE A 70 22.09 -46.74 -11.07
C ILE A 70 22.55 -45.88 -9.89
N TYR A 71 23.58 -46.32 -9.18
CA TYR A 71 24.29 -45.50 -8.22
C TYR A 71 25.58 -44.94 -8.84
N ASN A 72 25.65 -43.62 -8.99
CA ASN A 72 26.78 -42.94 -9.57
C ASN A 72 27.85 -42.69 -8.51
N THR A 73 28.97 -43.38 -8.64
CA THR A 73 30.10 -43.30 -7.72
C THR A 73 30.92 -42.02 -7.88
N THR A 74 30.75 -41.27 -8.96
CA THR A 74 31.40 -39.96 -9.15
C THR A 74 30.64 -38.86 -8.43
N THR A 75 29.30 -38.88 -8.46
CA THR A 75 28.46 -37.86 -7.82
C THR A 75 27.88 -38.31 -6.48
N HIS A 76 28.13 -39.56 -6.09
CA HIS A 76 27.60 -40.21 -4.88
C HIS A 76 26.06 -40.23 -4.79
N GLN A 77 25.39 -40.34 -5.93
CA GLN A 77 23.93 -40.17 -6.04
C GLN A 77 23.26 -41.29 -6.85
N ILE A 78 21.98 -41.54 -6.57
CA ILE A 78 21.15 -42.38 -7.43
C ILE A 78 20.79 -41.60 -8.70
N ASN A 79 21.04 -42.18 -9.86
CA ASN A 79 20.63 -41.62 -11.15
C ASN A 79 19.56 -42.51 -11.79
N GLN A 80 18.56 -41.87 -12.40
CA GLN A 80 17.54 -42.49 -13.22
C GLN A 80 17.62 -42.00 -14.66
N ARG A 81 17.46 -42.90 -15.62
CA ARG A 81 17.30 -42.53 -17.02
C ARG A 81 15.85 -42.12 -17.29
N GLN A 82 15.60 -40.89 -17.74
CA GLN A 82 14.27 -40.41 -18.10
C GLN A 82 14.35 -39.55 -19.36
N ASN A 83 13.47 -39.80 -20.34
CA ASN A 83 13.39 -39.07 -21.61
C ASN A 83 14.75 -38.90 -22.30
N GLY A 84 15.59 -39.95 -22.30
CA GLY A 84 16.91 -39.91 -22.94
C GLY A 84 17.99 -39.13 -22.18
N VAL A 85 17.74 -38.71 -20.94
CA VAL A 85 18.72 -37.99 -20.10
C VAL A 85 18.83 -38.66 -18.74
N TRP A 86 20.02 -38.62 -18.13
CA TRP A 86 20.22 -39.08 -16.75
C TRP A 86 19.87 -37.96 -15.77
N LYS A 87 18.95 -38.23 -14.85
CA LYS A 87 18.53 -37.33 -13.76
C LYS A 87 18.93 -37.92 -12.41
N THR A 88 19.23 -37.07 -11.44
CA THR A 88 19.41 -37.52 -10.06
C THR A 88 18.04 -37.68 -9.39
N LEU A 89 17.79 -38.82 -8.74
CA LEU A 89 16.47 -39.15 -8.17
C LEU A 89 16.29 -38.64 -6.75
N LEU A 90 17.35 -38.72 -5.96
CA LEU A 90 17.43 -38.24 -4.59
C LEU A 90 18.56 -37.24 -4.57
N ASN A 91 18.21 -36.01 -4.90
CA ASN A 91 19.03 -34.92 -4.45
C ASN A 91 18.24 -34.19 -3.38
N SER A 92 18.84 -33.97 -2.21
CA SER A 92 18.45 -32.89 -1.31
C SER A 92 18.29 -31.55 -2.05
N ASP A 93 18.87 -31.47 -3.25
CA ASP A 93 19.06 -30.31 -4.09
C ASP A 93 17.96 -30.02 -5.13
N TYR A 94 16.75 -30.61 -5.06
CA TYR A 94 15.61 -29.84 -5.60
C TYR A 94 15.49 -28.46 -4.89
N TRP A 95 16.25 -28.29 -3.79
CA TRP A 95 16.47 -27.09 -2.99
C TRP A 95 17.90 -26.51 -2.97
N VAL A 96 18.89 -26.94 -3.77
CA VAL A 96 20.18 -26.19 -3.98
C VAL A 96 20.98 -26.73 -5.18
N GLY A 97 21.15 -25.98 -6.27
CA GLY A 97 22.19 -26.33 -7.23
C GLY A 97 22.34 -25.41 -8.43
N GLY A 98 22.85 -24.19 -8.21
CA GLY A 98 23.58 -23.39 -9.21
C GLY A 98 22.77 -22.43 -10.07
N GLY A 99 22.79 -21.14 -9.69
CA GLY A 99 22.37 -20.02 -10.56
C GLY A 99 20.97 -19.47 -10.28
N SER A 100 20.70 -18.27 -10.80
CA SER A 100 19.45 -17.54 -10.62
C SER A 100 18.23 -18.41 -10.95
N GLY A 101 17.27 -18.52 -10.02
CA GLY A 101 15.98 -19.20 -10.25
C GLY A 101 15.65 -20.42 -9.38
N GLN A 102 16.29 -20.62 -8.22
CA GLN A 102 16.05 -21.77 -7.33
C GLN A 102 15.51 -21.36 -5.94
N MET A 103 14.80 -22.28 -5.28
CA MET A 103 14.35 -22.18 -3.88
C MET A 103 15.38 -22.87 -2.97
N PHE A 104 15.83 -22.22 -1.90
CA PHE A 104 16.82 -22.67 -0.92
C PHE A 104 16.14 -22.95 0.42
N ASN A 105 16.49 -24.03 1.13
CA ASN A 105 16.05 -24.26 2.51
C ASN A 105 17.28 -24.44 3.43
N ILE A 106 17.45 -23.55 4.40
CA ILE A 106 18.46 -23.68 5.47
C ILE A 106 17.76 -23.41 6.80
N GLY A 107 17.78 -24.36 7.73
CA GLY A 107 17.25 -24.18 9.09
C GLY A 107 15.81 -23.65 9.13
N ASP A 108 14.95 -24.18 8.24
CA ASP A 108 13.54 -23.81 8.02
C ASP A 108 13.28 -22.48 7.28
N ASN A 109 14.31 -21.76 6.82
CA ASN A 109 14.14 -20.54 6.03
C ASN A 109 14.15 -20.85 4.53
N VAL A 110 13.22 -20.24 3.78
CA VAL A 110 13.10 -20.40 2.33
C VAL A 110 13.66 -19.17 1.60
N GLY A 111 14.67 -19.37 0.74
CA GLY A 111 15.22 -18.32 -0.11
C GLY A 111 14.88 -18.55 -1.58
N ILE A 112 14.29 -17.60 -2.30
CA ILE A 112 14.06 -17.71 -3.75
C ILE A 112 15.02 -16.76 -4.44
N ASN A 113 15.99 -17.31 -5.19
CA ASN A 113 17.10 -16.52 -5.74
C ASN A 113 17.94 -15.81 -4.63
N VAL A 114 18.02 -16.42 -3.44
CA VAL A 114 18.78 -15.93 -2.29
C VAL A 114 19.55 -17.09 -1.68
N ALA A 115 20.87 -16.98 -1.62
CA ALA A 115 21.70 -17.92 -0.88
C ALA A 115 21.74 -17.49 0.59
N GLY A 116 21.48 -18.41 1.52
CA GLY A 116 21.50 -18.11 2.96
C GLY A 116 20.37 -17.17 3.42
N PRO A 117 19.09 -17.51 3.18
CA PRO A 117 17.97 -16.67 3.60
C PRO A 117 18.01 -16.40 5.12
N VAL A 118 17.97 -15.13 5.51
CA VAL A 118 17.99 -14.71 6.92
C VAL A 118 16.60 -14.57 7.52
N GLU A 119 15.58 -14.50 6.66
CA GLU A 119 14.15 -14.50 7.03
C GLU A 119 13.48 -15.82 6.63
N LYS A 120 12.30 -16.09 7.21
CA LYS A 120 11.55 -17.33 6.92
C LYS A 120 11.21 -17.49 5.43
N LEU A 121 10.94 -16.39 4.74
CA LEU A 121 10.84 -16.33 3.29
C LEU A 121 11.59 -15.08 2.80
N GLU A 122 12.62 -15.28 1.97
CA GLU A 122 13.38 -14.20 1.37
C GLU A 122 13.39 -14.36 -0.16
N VAL A 123 13.05 -13.30 -0.90
CA VAL A 123 12.97 -13.33 -2.36
C VAL A 123 13.92 -12.30 -2.94
N GLY A 124 14.91 -12.77 -3.70
CA GLY A 124 15.88 -11.95 -4.41
C GLY A 124 15.26 -11.47 -5.73
N GLY A 125 14.42 -10.44 -5.67
CA GLY A 125 13.76 -9.85 -6.83
C GLY A 125 12.31 -9.44 -6.57
N ASN A 126 11.54 -9.26 -7.64
CA ASN A 126 10.15 -8.85 -7.56
C ASN A 126 9.23 -10.03 -7.21
N ILE A 127 8.19 -9.76 -6.40
CA ILE A 127 7.09 -10.70 -6.14
C ILE A 127 5.90 -10.30 -7.02
N ARG A 128 5.42 -11.21 -7.87
CA ARG A 128 4.18 -11.06 -8.64
C ARG A 128 3.17 -12.12 -8.19
N SER A 129 2.00 -11.70 -7.71
CA SER A 129 0.85 -12.59 -7.52
C SER A 129 -0.08 -12.51 -8.73
N THR A 130 -0.62 -13.65 -9.17
CA THR A 130 -1.62 -13.75 -10.25
C THR A 130 -3.06 -13.67 -9.73
N SER A 131 -3.24 -13.64 -8.41
CA SER A 131 -4.55 -13.49 -7.77
C SER A 131 -4.43 -12.47 -6.63
N GLY A 132 -4.21 -12.92 -5.39
CA GLY A 132 -4.01 -12.04 -4.24
C GLY A 132 -2.71 -12.34 -3.50
N LEU A 133 -2.24 -11.36 -2.73
CA LEU A 133 -1.29 -11.57 -1.64
C LEU A 133 -2.06 -11.32 -0.34
N ILE A 134 -2.34 -12.38 0.41
CA ILE A 134 -3.12 -12.32 1.66
C ILE A 134 -2.16 -12.45 2.84
N VAL A 135 -2.30 -11.54 3.81
CA VAL A 135 -1.62 -11.61 5.11
C VAL A 135 -2.70 -11.60 6.18
N ASP A 136 -2.92 -12.76 6.82
CA ASP A 136 -3.99 -12.95 7.80
C ASP A 136 -3.42 -12.93 9.22
N HIS A 137 -3.53 -11.77 9.87
CA HIS A 137 -3.15 -11.58 11.27
C HIS A 137 -3.87 -10.33 11.82
N PRO A 138 -4.33 -10.32 13.09
CA PRO A 138 -5.00 -9.16 13.71
C PRO A 138 -4.18 -7.86 13.74
N SER A 139 -2.87 -7.98 13.51
CA SER A 139 -1.93 -6.85 13.42
C SER A 139 -0.98 -7.01 12.23
N ALA A 140 -1.51 -7.54 11.10
CA ALA A 140 -0.74 -7.74 9.87
C ALA A 140 -0.01 -6.46 9.46
N ILE A 141 1.24 -6.59 9.03
CA ILE A 141 2.10 -5.48 8.63
C ILE A 141 2.88 -5.83 7.37
N LEU A 142 2.88 -4.93 6.40
CA LEU A 142 3.90 -4.85 5.37
C LEU A 142 4.94 -3.83 5.84
N GLN A 143 6.07 -4.34 6.31
CA GLN A 143 7.17 -3.53 6.84
C GLN A 143 8.16 -3.18 5.71
N PHE A 144 8.42 -1.89 5.53
CA PHE A 144 9.47 -1.40 4.65
C PHE A 144 10.73 -1.15 5.46
N LYS A 145 11.87 -1.65 4.95
CA LYS A 145 13.18 -1.50 5.59
C LYS A 145 14.15 -0.83 4.63
N SER A 146 15.03 0.01 5.16
CA SER A 146 16.22 0.50 4.44
C SER A 146 17.44 -0.04 5.17
N THR A 147 18.30 -0.77 4.45
CA THR A 147 19.54 -1.35 5.00
C THR A 147 19.33 -2.09 6.33
N GLY A 148 18.28 -2.90 6.42
CA GLY A 148 17.97 -3.68 7.62
C GLY A 148 17.22 -2.93 8.73
N ILE A 149 16.96 -1.63 8.59
CA ILE A 149 16.24 -0.82 9.58
C ILE A 149 14.81 -0.55 9.12
N ASN A 150 13.84 -0.71 10.04
CA ASN A 150 12.42 -0.41 9.79
C ASN A 150 12.21 1.10 9.58
N THR A 151 11.69 1.51 8.42
CA THR A 151 11.51 2.93 8.07
C THR A 151 10.04 3.34 7.92
N GLY A 152 9.20 2.48 7.35
CA GLY A 152 7.77 2.73 7.25
C GLY A 152 6.96 1.45 7.06
N PHE A 153 5.63 1.58 7.08
CA PHE A 153 4.76 0.40 7.06
C PHE A 153 3.38 0.68 6.46
N VAL A 154 2.73 -0.41 6.06
CA VAL A 154 1.26 -0.54 5.96
C VAL A 154 0.82 -1.56 7.00
N GLN A 155 -0.09 -1.21 7.91
CA GLN A 155 -0.41 -2.06 9.06
C GLN A 155 -1.91 -2.07 9.38
N LEU A 156 -2.44 -3.20 9.80
CA LEU A 156 -3.75 -3.29 10.47
C LEU A 156 -3.62 -3.02 11.98
N SER A 157 -4.53 -2.22 12.51
CA SER A 157 -4.66 -2.00 13.95
C SER A 157 -6.13 -1.94 14.35
N GLY A 158 -6.64 -3.06 14.86
CA GLY A 158 -8.09 -3.26 14.97
C GLY A 158 -8.70 -3.16 13.57
N ASP A 159 -9.79 -2.41 13.44
CA ASP A 159 -10.49 -2.24 12.17
C ASP A 159 -9.83 -1.20 11.23
N ASN A 160 -8.74 -0.56 11.68
CA ASN A 160 -8.11 0.52 10.93
C ASN A 160 -6.94 0.02 10.07
N LEU A 161 -6.87 0.49 8.83
CA LEU A 161 -5.66 0.46 8.02
C LEU A 161 -4.80 1.69 8.34
N ARG A 162 -3.53 1.47 8.66
CA ARG A 162 -2.54 2.50 8.94
C ARG A 162 -1.45 2.52 7.87
N LEU A 163 -0.98 3.71 7.55
CA LEU A 163 0.17 3.99 6.71
C LEU A 163 1.06 4.97 7.48
N GLY A 164 2.33 4.66 7.67
CA GLY A 164 3.16 5.44 8.60
C GLY A 164 4.65 5.20 8.51
N THR A 165 5.42 6.04 9.21
CA THR A 165 6.84 5.83 9.51
C THR A 165 7.00 5.17 10.87
N ASN A 166 8.06 4.37 11.06
CA ASN A 166 8.35 3.75 12.37
C ASN A 166 8.86 4.81 13.36
N SER A 167 8.66 4.59 14.67
CA SER A 167 9.04 5.55 15.73
C SER A 167 10.53 5.92 15.79
N GLY A 168 11.42 5.08 15.23
CA GLY A 168 12.85 5.40 15.08
C GLY A 168 13.20 6.21 13.84
N ASN A 169 12.24 6.51 12.96
CA ASN A 169 12.43 7.27 11.73
C ASN A 169 11.95 8.72 11.92
N THR A 170 12.67 9.49 12.72
CA THR A 170 12.28 10.85 13.15
C THR A 170 12.31 11.89 12.03
N ASP A 171 13.14 11.69 11.00
CA ASP A 171 13.25 12.59 9.85
C ASP A 171 12.40 12.14 8.65
N GLY A 172 11.91 10.90 8.69
CA GLY A 172 11.10 10.30 7.65
C GLY A 172 9.74 10.96 7.49
N LYS A 173 9.23 10.95 6.26
CA LYS A 173 7.92 11.51 5.90
C LYS A 173 7.11 10.49 5.12
N ILE A 174 5.79 10.57 5.22
CA ILE A 174 4.90 9.99 4.22
C ILE A 174 4.79 11.00 3.08
N ILE A 175 5.07 10.61 1.84
CA ILE A 175 5.10 11.52 0.69
C ILE A 175 4.18 10.98 -0.42
N PHE A 176 3.31 11.85 -0.92
CA PHE A 176 2.50 11.60 -2.11
C PHE A 176 3.15 12.28 -3.31
N ARG A 177 3.77 11.48 -4.16
CA ARG A 177 4.52 11.91 -5.35
C ARG A 177 3.73 11.60 -6.62
N PHE A 178 3.64 12.57 -7.52
CA PHE A 178 2.96 12.44 -8.81
C PHE A 178 3.88 12.91 -9.93
N ASN A 179 4.03 12.09 -10.97
CA ASN A 179 4.90 12.36 -12.12
C ASN A 179 6.33 12.84 -11.72
N GLY A 180 6.92 12.17 -10.73
CA GLY A 180 8.25 12.53 -10.21
C GLY A 180 8.31 13.70 -9.23
N VAL A 181 7.21 14.42 -8.99
CA VAL A 181 7.16 15.61 -8.12
C VAL A 181 6.39 15.34 -6.83
N ASP A 182 6.98 15.69 -5.69
CA ASP A 182 6.30 15.63 -4.39
C ASP A 182 5.20 16.68 -4.33
N ARG A 183 3.98 16.25 -4.00
CA ARG A 183 2.83 17.17 -3.89
C ARG A 183 2.45 17.39 -2.44
N TRP A 184 2.40 16.33 -1.65
CA TRP A 184 2.08 16.40 -0.22
C TRP A 184 3.05 15.56 0.60
N SER A 185 3.32 16.00 1.82
CA SER A 185 4.00 15.15 2.81
C SER A 185 3.46 15.35 4.22
N ILE A 186 3.50 14.30 5.02
CA ILE A 186 3.28 14.36 6.47
C ILE A 186 4.59 13.99 7.16
N ASP A 187 5.09 14.87 8.05
CA ASP A 187 6.29 14.59 8.84
C ASP A 187 5.99 13.79 10.12
N SER A 188 7.03 13.44 10.85
CA SER A 188 6.95 12.67 12.11
C SER A 188 6.19 13.38 13.24
N ASN A 189 6.02 14.70 13.17
CA ASN A 189 5.23 15.47 14.12
C ASN A 189 3.75 15.59 13.68
N GLY A 190 3.39 14.99 12.55
CA GLY A 190 2.04 15.07 11.98
C GLY A 190 1.79 16.35 11.19
N ASN A 191 2.81 17.16 10.90
CA ASN A 191 2.62 18.36 10.09
C ASN A 191 2.42 17.97 8.63
N LEU A 192 1.32 18.43 8.04
CA LEU A 192 1.04 18.29 6.62
C LEU A 192 1.64 19.48 5.86
N ALA A 193 2.53 19.19 4.92
CA ALA A 193 3.06 20.16 3.96
C ALA A 193 2.44 19.92 2.58
N THR A 194 2.00 21.01 1.94
CA THR A 194 1.63 21.01 0.52
C THR A 194 2.72 21.69 -0.30
N PHE A 195 3.36 20.96 -1.20
CA PHE A 195 4.39 21.48 -2.08
C PHE A 195 3.74 22.14 -3.30
N ILE A 196 3.20 23.34 -3.10
CA ILE A 196 2.74 24.23 -4.18
C ILE A 196 3.94 25.08 -4.63
N ASN A 197 4.94 24.45 -5.24
CA ASN A 197 5.98 25.19 -5.93
C ASN A 197 6.11 24.66 -7.37
N TYR A 198 5.70 25.52 -8.31
CA TYR A 198 5.79 25.47 -9.78
C TYR A 198 4.77 24.65 -10.60
N PRO A 199 3.99 25.27 -11.50
CA PRO A 199 3.61 26.69 -11.62
C PRO A 199 2.36 27.00 -10.76
N PRO A 200 2.09 28.27 -10.42
CA PRO A 200 0.89 28.64 -9.69
C PRO A 200 -0.33 28.34 -10.58
N LEU A 201 -1.14 27.35 -10.19
CA LEU A 201 -2.49 27.24 -10.71
C LEU A 201 -3.22 28.52 -10.28
N LYS A 202 -3.39 29.46 -11.21
CA LYS A 202 -4.17 30.67 -10.98
C LYS A 202 -5.67 30.39 -10.88
N ASP A 203 -6.12 29.20 -11.25
CA ASP A 203 -7.53 28.86 -11.26
C ASP A 203 -7.75 27.51 -10.56
N GLU A 204 -8.46 27.58 -9.43
CA GLU A 204 -9.22 26.53 -8.76
C GLU A 204 -8.45 25.46 -7.97
N GLY A 205 -8.24 25.77 -6.68
CA GLY A 205 -7.86 24.83 -5.64
C GLY A 205 -7.85 25.50 -4.26
N ASN A 206 -9.03 25.83 -3.73
CA ASN A 206 -9.15 26.47 -2.42
C ASN A 206 -8.64 25.54 -1.31
N ILE A 207 -7.62 25.99 -0.57
CA ILE A 207 -7.29 25.47 0.75
C ILE A 207 -7.86 26.47 1.77
N LEU A 208 -8.91 26.08 2.50
CA LEU A 208 -9.33 26.82 3.69
C LEU A 208 -8.29 26.59 4.79
N ILE A 209 -7.40 27.57 4.98
CA ILE A 209 -6.51 27.63 6.14
C ILE A 209 -7.05 28.72 7.04
N ASN A 210 -7.20 28.41 8.33
CA ASN A 210 -7.58 29.35 9.39
C ASN A 210 -6.48 30.40 9.69
N LYS A 211 -5.68 30.79 8.68
CA LYS A 211 -4.72 31.89 8.68
C LYS A 211 -4.56 32.51 7.27
N LYS A 212 -4.39 33.84 7.31
CA LYS A 212 -4.23 34.86 6.26
C LYS A 212 -4.00 34.38 4.82
N ILE A 213 -4.82 34.89 3.90
CA ILE A 213 -4.64 34.80 2.43
C ILE A 213 -3.63 35.87 2.01
N SER A 214 -2.54 35.48 1.35
CA SER A 214 -1.59 36.40 0.71
C SER A 214 -1.10 35.80 -0.61
N ARG A 215 -0.96 36.64 -1.65
CA ARG A 215 -0.43 36.23 -2.95
C ARG A 215 1.08 36.50 -3.03
N PRO A 216 1.90 35.62 -3.63
CA PRO A 216 3.30 35.89 -3.89
C PRO A 216 3.49 37.07 -4.87
N GLY A 217 4.29 38.07 -4.47
CA GLY A 217 4.78 39.14 -5.35
C GLY A 217 3.95 40.42 -5.41
N ALA A 218 3.01 40.65 -4.50
CA ALA A 218 2.46 41.99 -4.27
C ALA A 218 3.27 42.68 -3.17
N PRO A 219 3.61 43.98 -3.29
CA PRO A 219 4.03 44.78 -2.14
C PRO A 219 2.91 44.75 -1.09
N ASP A 220 3.23 45.05 0.18
CA ASP A 220 2.31 45.05 1.33
C ASP A 220 1.16 46.07 1.20
N GLU A 221 0.31 45.91 0.18
CA GLU A 221 -0.91 46.66 0.03
C GLU A 221 -1.96 46.05 0.93
N ASN A 222 -2.35 46.88 1.89
CA ASN A 222 -3.45 46.71 2.80
C ASN A 222 -4.69 46.16 2.08
N PHE A 223 -5.03 44.91 2.35
CA PHE A 223 -6.43 44.48 2.40
C PHE A 223 -6.98 44.63 3.83
N LEU A 224 -6.32 45.45 4.66
CA LEU A 224 -6.86 45.86 5.95
C LEU A 224 -8.05 46.80 5.74
N PRO A 225 -9.01 46.80 6.68
CA PRO A 225 -10.19 47.65 6.63
C PRO A 225 -9.86 49.13 6.48
N ILE A 226 -10.69 49.82 5.72
CA ILE A 226 -10.53 51.23 5.38
C ILE A 226 -11.28 52.15 6.37
N ALA A 227 -12.21 51.60 7.14
CA ALA A 227 -12.82 52.29 8.27
C ALA A 227 -13.16 51.30 9.38
N HIS A 228 -12.92 51.69 10.64
CA HIS A 228 -13.45 51.03 11.82
C HIS A 228 -14.11 52.02 12.79
N GLY A 229 -15.14 51.61 13.51
CA GLY A 229 -15.82 52.49 14.47
C GLY A 229 -16.85 51.76 15.31
N THR A 230 -16.98 52.13 16.59
CA THR A 230 -17.98 51.56 17.52
C THR A 230 -19.12 52.56 17.74
N ILE A 231 -20.37 52.11 17.72
CA ILE A 231 -21.52 52.90 18.22
C ILE A 231 -22.10 52.18 19.42
N SER A 232 -22.32 52.91 20.52
CA SER A 232 -23.13 52.45 21.65
C SER A 232 -24.59 52.87 21.49
N ALA A 233 -25.51 52.12 22.09
CA ALA A 233 -26.97 52.30 21.95
C ALA A 233 -27.47 53.69 22.41
N ASP A 234 -26.62 54.49 23.07
CA ASP A 234 -26.92 55.73 23.77
C ASP A 234 -26.15 56.96 23.25
N ALA A 235 -25.30 56.83 22.22
CA ALA A 235 -24.47 57.95 21.72
C ALA A 235 -24.74 58.30 20.25
N SER A 236 -25.14 59.55 20.00
CA SER A 236 -25.31 60.11 18.65
C SER A 236 -24.03 60.61 18.00
N SER A 237 -22.85 60.47 18.62
CA SER A 237 -21.54 60.71 17.96
C SER A 237 -20.36 60.44 18.90
N ALA A 238 -19.65 59.32 18.69
CA ALA A 238 -18.25 59.19 19.11
C ALA A 238 -17.58 58.07 18.30
N ILE A 239 -16.73 58.43 17.33
CA ILE A 239 -15.96 57.44 16.56
C ILE A 239 -14.52 57.90 16.44
N TRP A 240 -13.62 57.11 17.02
CA TRP A 240 -12.20 57.13 16.68
C TRP A 240 -12.04 56.47 15.31
N VAL A 241 -11.85 57.30 14.28
CA VAL A 241 -11.58 56.89 12.89
C VAL A 241 -10.15 57.31 12.56
N SER A 242 -9.36 56.45 11.92
CA SER A 242 -8.32 56.94 11.01
C SER A 242 -8.20 56.04 9.79
N PRO A 243 -7.93 56.58 8.58
CA PRO A 243 -7.42 57.94 8.37
C PRO A 243 -8.35 58.88 7.58
N LEU A 244 -9.62 58.56 7.30
CA LEU A 244 -10.45 59.41 6.44
C LEU A 244 -11.21 60.48 7.24
N PRO A 245 -10.79 61.76 7.14
CA PRO A 245 -11.44 62.84 7.88
C PRO A 245 -12.89 62.99 7.43
N GLY A 246 -13.82 63.10 8.39
CA GLY A 246 -15.24 63.31 8.10
C GLY A 246 -16.07 62.05 7.93
N THR A 247 -15.50 60.86 8.18
CA THR A 247 -16.31 59.64 8.28
C THR A 247 -17.17 59.68 9.55
N THR A 248 -18.47 59.44 9.41
CA THR A 248 -19.42 59.35 10.53
C THR A 248 -20.21 58.05 10.44
N ILE A 249 -20.60 57.51 11.60
CA ILE A 249 -21.62 56.48 11.67
C ILE A 249 -22.75 57.05 12.52
N THR A 250 -23.99 56.91 12.06
CA THR A 250 -25.17 57.45 12.70
C THR A 250 -26.17 56.32 12.93
N HIS A 251 -26.69 56.21 14.16
CA HIS A 251 -27.85 55.37 14.44
C HIS A 251 -29.11 56.04 13.85
N VAL A 252 -29.80 55.36 12.95
CA VAL A 252 -30.95 55.91 12.22
C VAL A 252 -32.27 55.45 12.84
N ALA A 253 -32.35 54.18 13.21
CA ALA A 253 -33.46 53.53 13.89
C ALA A 253 -32.97 52.20 14.48
N THR A 254 -33.79 51.50 15.26
CA THR A 254 -33.43 50.20 15.82
C THR A 254 -32.91 49.23 14.75
N GLY A 255 -31.69 48.72 14.98
CA GLY A 255 -30.94 47.86 14.08
C GLY A 255 -30.63 48.46 12.71
N HIS A 256 -30.68 49.79 12.54
CA HIS A 256 -30.33 50.50 11.31
C HIS A 256 -29.30 51.60 11.60
N TYR A 257 -28.13 51.43 11.02
CA TYR A 257 -26.99 52.34 11.12
C TYR A 257 -26.63 52.85 9.75
N LYS A 258 -26.16 54.10 9.67
CA LYS A 258 -25.68 54.72 8.43
C LYS A 258 -24.21 55.03 8.58
N ILE A 259 -23.39 54.57 7.64
CA ILE A 259 -21.96 54.91 7.57
C ILE A 259 -21.79 55.91 6.42
N ASN A 260 -21.29 57.10 6.73
CA ASN A 260 -20.95 58.14 5.76
C ASN A 260 -19.43 58.33 5.75
N PHE A 261 -18.79 58.34 4.59
CA PHE A 261 -17.33 58.46 4.44
C PHE A 261 -16.89 59.88 4.11
N GLY A 262 -17.74 60.87 4.36
CA GLY A 262 -17.50 62.28 4.07
C GLY A 262 -17.28 62.52 2.58
N PHE A 263 -16.09 62.99 2.23
CA PHE A 263 -15.67 63.26 0.85
C PHE A 263 -15.14 62.04 0.10
N ALA A 264 -14.91 60.94 0.81
CA ALA A 264 -14.35 59.74 0.21
C ALA A 264 -15.39 58.96 -0.60
N ARG A 265 -14.93 58.29 -1.66
CA ARG A 265 -15.79 57.54 -2.58
C ARG A 265 -15.48 56.05 -2.46
N ILE A 266 -16.41 55.25 -2.01
CA ILE A 266 -16.30 53.80 -1.91
C ILE A 266 -16.96 53.10 -3.09
N SER A 267 -16.44 51.95 -3.46
CA SER A 267 -17.00 51.11 -4.51
C SER A 267 -18.35 50.50 -4.09
N PRO A 268 -19.30 50.32 -5.02
CA PRO A 268 -20.50 49.50 -4.77
C PRO A 268 -20.15 48.02 -4.51
N ARG A 269 -18.91 47.58 -4.75
CA ARG A 269 -18.40 46.24 -4.43
C ARG A 269 -17.76 46.14 -3.04
N SER A 270 -17.80 47.21 -2.24
CA SER A 270 -17.23 47.18 -0.89
C SER A 270 -17.98 46.19 -0.01
N SER A 271 -17.24 45.54 0.88
CA SER A 271 -17.78 44.63 1.88
C SER A 271 -17.76 45.28 3.26
N ILE A 272 -18.76 44.95 4.08
CA ILE A 272 -18.87 45.44 5.46
C ILE A 272 -18.86 44.23 6.39
N ILE A 273 -17.97 44.26 7.36
CA ILE A 273 -17.89 43.33 8.47
C ILE A 273 -18.42 44.07 9.71
N VAL A 274 -19.29 43.41 10.46
CA VAL A 274 -19.80 43.92 11.73
C VAL A 274 -19.34 42.98 12.83
N THR A 275 -18.67 43.53 13.83
CA THR A 275 -18.36 42.84 15.08
C THR A 275 -19.16 43.48 16.20
N ALA A 276 -19.32 42.79 17.31
CA ALA A 276 -20.09 43.31 18.42
C ALA A 276 -19.42 42.96 19.75
N GLN A 277 -19.54 43.87 20.71
CA GLN A 277 -18.86 43.74 21.99
C GLN A 277 -19.75 43.13 23.08
N SER A 278 -21.08 43.28 22.98
CA SER A 278 -22.03 42.92 24.05
C SER A 278 -23.11 41.91 23.64
N ILE A 279 -23.44 41.81 22.35
CA ILE A 279 -24.39 40.83 21.77
C ILE A 279 -23.75 40.23 20.53
N SER A 280 -23.92 38.94 20.21
CA SER A 280 -23.41 38.40 18.92
C SER A 280 -24.45 38.61 17.81
N PRO A 281 -24.37 39.66 16.96
CA PRO A 281 -25.21 39.76 15.78
C PRO A 281 -24.86 38.60 14.86
N LYS A 282 -25.87 37.90 14.37
CA LYS A 282 -25.65 36.73 13.52
C LYS A 282 -25.92 37.03 12.06
N ILE A 283 -26.67 38.10 11.77
CA ILE A 283 -26.99 38.52 10.42
C ILE A 283 -26.83 40.05 10.32
N CYS A 284 -25.96 40.47 9.42
CA CYS A 284 -25.80 41.86 9.00
C CYS A 284 -26.01 41.93 7.49
N THR A 285 -26.73 42.95 7.04
CA THR A 285 -26.77 43.31 5.62
C THR A 285 -26.41 44.77 5.46
N ALA A 286 -25.74 45.09 4.37
CA ALA A 286 -25.42 46.46 4.02
C ALA A 286 -25.93 46.79 2.62
N LYS A 287 -26.44 48.01 2.47
CA LYS A 287 -26.96 48.56 1.23
C LYS A 287 -26.11 49.75 0.83
N TYR A 288 -25.48 49.66 -0.33
CA TYR A 288 -24.81 50.79 -0.96
C TYR A 288 -25.86 51.83 -1.36
N ILE A 289 -25.70 53.07 -0.89
CA ILE A 289 -26.62 54.17 -1.20
C ILE A 289 -26.03 55.04 -2.30
N LYS A 290 -24.78 55.48 -2.11
CA LYS A 290 -24.03 56.34 -3.02
C LYS A 290 -22.54 56.22 -2.67
N PRO A 291 -21.62 56.79 -3.47
CA PRO A 291 -20.19 56.64 -3.24
C PRO A 291 -19.71 57.03 -1.85
N SER A 292 -20.39 57.88 -1.10
CA SER A 292 -19.96 58.24 0.27
C SER A 292 -20.82 57.63 1.38
N GLU A 293 -21.73 56.69 1.08
CA GLU A 293 -22.74 56.27 2.06
C GLU A 293 -23.20 54.81 1.92
N PHE A 294 -23.24 54.11 3.05
CA PHE A 294 -23.87 52.81 3.24
C PHE A 294 -24.93 52.87 4.34
N ASP A 295 -26.03 52.14 4.14
CA ASP A 295 -26.91 51.73 5.23
C ASP A 295 -26.53 50.31 5.68
N VAL A 296 -26.53 50.07 6.98
CA VAL A 296 -26.26 48.76 7.60
C VAL A 296 -27.43 48.38 8.50
N PHE A 297 -27.95 47.18 8.31
CA PHE A 297 -29.04 46.63 9.10
C PHE A 297 -28.56 45.39 9.86
N ILE A 298 -28.87 45.34 11.15
CA ILE A 298 -28.40 44.31 12.08
C ILE A 298 -29.58 43.59 12.69
N PHE A 299 -29.51 42.25 12.67
CA PHE A 299 -30.56 41.37 13.16
C PHE A 299 -30.02 40.33 14.14
N ASP A 300 -30.89 39.89 15.05
CA ASP A 300 -30.67 38.70 15.88
C ASP A 300 -30.94 37.39 15.10
N LEU A 301 -30.91 36.26 15.81
CA LEU A 301 -31.17 34.93 15.22
C LEU A 301 -32.63 34.73 14.77
N ASP A 302 -33.55 35.52 15.32
CA ASP A 302 -34.97 35.44 15.04
C ASP A 302 -35.38 36.42 13.92
N GLY A 303 -34.41 37.16 13.35
CA GLY A 303 -34.62 38.12 12.28
C GLY A 303 -35.19 39.45 12.75
N VAL A 304 -35.13 39.75 14.05
CA VAL A 304 -35.57 41.03 14.63
C VAL A 304 -34.41 42.02 14.60
N ARG A 305 -34.70 43.28 14.27
CA ARG A 305 -33.69 44.35 14.29
C ARG A 305 -33.25 44.66 15.71
N VAL A 306 -31.95 44.71 15.95
CA VAL A 306 -31.39 44.90 17.30
C VAL A 306 -30.33 46.00 17.35
N ASP A 307 -30.32 46.73 18.46
CA ASP A 307 -29.27 47.71 18.79
C ASP A 307 -28.24 47.10 19.74
N GLY A 308 -27.03 47.65 19.73
CA GLY A 308 -25.94 47.20 20.60
C GLY A 308 -24.62 47.86 20.25
N ASP A 309 -23.57 47.46 20.96
CA ASP A 309 -22.23 48.00 20.76
C ASP A 309 -21.56 47.30 19.58
N PHE A 310 -21.73 47.89 18.39
CA PHE A 310 -21.25 47.31 17.14
C PHE A 310 -20.01 48.04 16.64
N ALA A 311 -19.00 47.27 16.23
CA ALA A 311 -17.89 47.78 15.45
C ALA A 311 -18.08 47.46 13.97
N PHE A 312 -17.97 48.46 13.10
CA PHE A 312 -18.08 48.30 11.65
C PHE A 312 -16.70 48.29 11.04
N ILE A 313 -16.51 47.52 9.98
CA ILE A 313 -15.24 47.33 9.28
C ILE A 313 -15.56 47.35 7.79
N VAL A 314 -15.10 48.35 7.04
CA VAL A 314 -15.40 48.47 5.60
C VAL A 314 -14.17 48.15 4.78
N ASN A 315 -14.30 47.26 3.80
CA ASN A 315 -13.25 46.88 2.86
C ASN A 315 -13.68 47.22 1.43
N ASP A 316 -13.02 48.21 0.82
CA ASP A 316 -13.23 48.57 -0.59
C ASP A 316 -12.17 47.87 -1.46
N PRO A 317 -12.57 46.94 -2.34
CA PRO A 317 -11.62 46.23 -3.21
C PRO A 317 -10.92 47.14 -4.22
N ASN A 318 -11.41 48.35 -4.47
CA ASN A 318 -10.86 49.27 -5.45
C ASN A 318 -9.96 50.35 -4.85
N ASN A 319 -9.79 50.39 -3.51
CA ASN A 319 -9.02 51.43 -2.81
C ASN A 319 -9.28 52.84 -3.38
N LEU A 320 -10.55 53.20 -3.52
CA LEU A 320 -10.94 54.51 -4.07
C LEU A 320 -10.73 55.62 -3.02
N PHE A 321 -9.47 55.89 -2.69
CA PHE A 321 -9.02 56.95 -1.79
C PHE A 321 -7.85 57.71 -2.40
#